data_AF-A0AAU8L9X8-F1
#
_entry.id   AF-A0AAU8L9X8-F1
#
_cell.length_a   1.000
_cell.length_b   1.000
_cell.length_c   1.000
_cell.angle_alpha   90.00
_cell.angle_beta   90.00
_cell.angle_gamma   90.00
#
_symmetry.space_group_name_H-M   'P 1'
#
loop_
_entity.id
_entity.type
_entity.pdbx_description
1 polymer ?
#
loop_
_entity_poly.entity_id
_entity_poly.type
_entity_poly.pdbx_seq_one_letter_code
_entity_poly.pdbx_strand_id
1 'polypeptide(L)'
;MDDTVQKLIRIPKASFDYLNSIKENKQSINSMINLMIAYFMDKDKEKKQITKIKDENANTVMRLLITKSEFDFLSKEALKNGFLYARREAKFRLLNTIYKDKFYLPLELEELRKVKKELNAIGRNLNAQVKTLQNRKAEIKNFDVEKYDLFLENISKKIDNLSGEFANIISQNKRRFQ
;
A
#
# COMPACT_ATOMS: atom_id res chain seq x y z
N MET A 1 -33.69 -9.70 -14.82
CA MET A 1 -33.70 -8.79 -15.98
C MET A 1 -33.74 -7.39 -15.38
N ASP A 2 -32.78 -6.53 -15.71
CA ASP A 2 -32.82 -5.13 -15.24
C ASP A 2 -33.89 -4.38 -16.04
N ASP A 3 -34.86 -3.80 -15.34
CA ASP A 3 -35.89 -2.97 -15.96
C ASP A 3 -35.26 -1.67 -16.48
N THR A 4 -35.39 -1.41 -17.78
CA THR A 4 -34.86 -0.19 -18.41
C THR A 4 -35.99 0.79 -18.71
N VAL A 5 -35.74 2.08 -18.48
CA VAL A 5 -36.70 3.17 -18.75
C VAL A 5 -36.11 4.10 -19.80
N GLN A 6 -36.84 4.31 -20.90
CA GLN A 6 -36.44 5.25 -21.96
C GLN A 6 -36.98 6.66 -21.66
N LYS A 7 -36.10 7.65 -21.59
CA LYS A 7 -36.47 9.07 -21.46
C LYS A 7 -35.70 9.94 -22.44
N LEU A 8 -36.36 10.98 -22.94
CA LEU A 8 -35.74 12.06 -23.69
C LEU A 8 -35.01 13.01 -22.74
N ILE A 9 -33.71 13.19 -22.95
CA ILE A 9 -32.86 14.10 -22.17
C ILE A 9 -32.50 15.29 -23.07
N ARG A 10 -32.71 16.51 -22.57
CA ARG A 10 -32.23 17.73 -23.22
C ARG A 10 -30.86 18.07 -22.66
N ILE A 11 -29.86 18.14 -23.53
CA ILE A 11 -28.50 18.56 -23.17
C ILE A 11 -28.07 19.76 -24.03
N PRO A 12 -27.18 20.62 -23.53
CA PRO A 12 -26.61 21.70 -24.32
C PRO A 12 -25.88 21.19 -25.57
N LYS A 13 -25.95 21.95 -26.66
CA LYS A 13 -25.33 21.57 -27.94
C LYS A 13 -23.82 21.33 -27.82
N ALA A 14 -23.11 22.19 -27.09
CA ALA A 14 -21.68 22.02 -26.82
C ALA A 14 -21.36 20.70 -26.11
N SER A 15 -22.22 20.27 -25.18
CA SER A 15 -22.06 18.98 -24.48
C SER A 15 -22.33 17.80 -25.41
N PHE A 16 -23.30 17.92 -26.32
CA PHE A 16 -23.56 16.91 -27.35
C PHE A 16 -22.41 16.80 -28.35
N ASP A 17 -21.86 17.92 -28.80
CA ASP A 17 -20.72 17.96 -29.72
C ASP A 17 -19.47 17.33 -29.09
N TYR A 18 -19.24 17.59 -27.80
CA TYR A 18 -18.19 16.94 -27.02
C TYR A 18 -18.40 15.42 -26.88
N LEU A 19 -19.63 14.97 -26.60
CA LEU A 19 -19.94 13.54 -26.53
C LEU A 19 -19.72 12.83 -27.89
N ASN A 20 -19.92 13.53 -29.00
CA ASN A 20 -19.63 13.01 -30.33
C ASN A 20 -18.13 12.96 -30.64
N SER A 21 -17.33 13.91 -30.13
CA SER A 21 -15.87 13.91 -30.38
C SER A 21 -15.16 12.78 -29.64
N ILE A 22 -15.64 12.37 -28.47
CA ILE A 22 -15.06 11.25 -27.68
C ILE A 22 -15.55 9.87 -28.13
N LYS A 23 -16.36 9.79 -29.20
CA LYS A 23 -16.93 8.56 -29.76
C LYS A 23 -15.93 7.76 -30.59
N GLU A 24 -14.66 7.70 -30.17
CA GLU A 24 -13.61 6.97 -30.88
C GLU A 24 -13.67 5.44 -30.63
N ASN A 25 -14.35 4.99 -29.57
CA ASN A 25 -14.29 3.60 -29.09
C ASN A 25 -15.56 2.74 -29.30
N LYS A 26 -16.35 2.97 -30.35
CA LYS A 26 -17.60 2.20 -30.66
C LYS A 26 -18.68 2.18 -29.56
N GLN A 27 -18.56 3.00 -28.52
CA GLN A 27 -19.55 3.10 -27.45
C GLN A 27 -20.71 4.02 -27.86
N SER A 28 -21.94 3.66 -27.47
CA SER A 28 -23.10 4.52 -27.69
C SER A 28 -23.08 5.69 -26.71
N ILE A 29 -23.63 6.84 -27.12
CA ILE A 29 -23.76 8.03 -26.25
C ILE A 29 -24.56 7.67 -24.99
N ASN A 30 -25.58 6.82 -25.11
CA ASN A 30 -26.33 6.31 -23.96
C ASN A 30 -25.45 5.52 -22.99
N SER A 31 -24.52 4.70 -23.49
CA SER A 31 -23.56 3.99 -22.65
C SER A 31 -22.65 4.95 -21.89
N MET A 32 -22.19 6.03 -22.54
CA MET A 32 -21.35 7.04 -21.89
C MET A 32 -22.12 7.83 -20.83
N ILE A 33 -23.37 8.20 -21.12
CA ILE A 33 -24.24 8.89 -20.17
C ILE A 33 -24.52 8.00 -18.96
N ASN A 34 -24.82 6.71 -19.17
CA ASN A 34 -25.03 5.76 -18.08
C ASN A 34 -23.77 5.57 -17.23
N LEU A 35 -22.58 5.52 -17.84
CA LEU A 35 -21.31 5.45 -17.11
C LEU A 35 -21.04 6.72 -16.29
N MET A 36 -21.32 7.91 -16.85
CA MET A 36 -21.18 9.16 -16.12
C MET A 36 -22.17 9.23 -14.95
N ILE A 37 -23.44 8.86 -15.18
CA ILE A 37 -24.45 8.80 -14.12
C ILE A 37 -24.02 7.81 -13.03
N ALA A 38 -23.52 6.63 -13.40
CA ALA A 38 -23.01 5.65 -12.44
C ALA A 38 -21.82 6.21 -11.64
N TYR A 39 -20.87 6.86 -12.31
CA TYR A 39 -19.72 7.50 -11.67
C TYR A 39 -20.14 8.60 -10.67
N PHE A 40 -21.12 9.43 -11.02
CA PHE A 40 -21.63 10.46 -10.12
C PHE A 40 -22.51 9.87 -9.00
N MET A 41 -23.28 8.82 -9.25
CA MET A 41 -24.00 8.08 -8.20
C MET A 41 -23.06 7.36 -7.24
N ASP A 42 -21.86 6.97 -7.68
CA ASP A 42 -20.83 6.39 -6.82
C ASP A 42 -20.00 7.45 -6.08
N LYS A 43 -20.00 8.72 -6.51
CA LYS A 43 -19.36 9.81 -5.74
C LYS A 43 -20.05 10.08 -4.40
N ASP A 44 -21.37 9.88 -4.31
CA ASP A 44 -22.07 9.91 -3.01
C ASP A 44 -21.77 8.65 -2.15
N LYS A 45 -21.11 7.64 -2.73
CA LYS A 45 -20.58 6.45 -2.04
C LYS A 45 -19.07 6.51 -1.78
N GLU A 46 -18.40 7.65 -1.98
CA GLU A 46 -16.96 7.82 -1.65
C GLU A 46 -16.60 7.66 -0.15
N LYS A 47 -17.56 7.30 0.72
CA LYS A 47 -17.28 6.79 2.07
C LYS A 47 -17.20 5.26 2.18
N LYS A 48 -17.42 4.51 1.11
CA LYS A 48 -17.18 3.07 1.09
C LYS A 48 -15.85 2.79 0.39
N GLN A 49 -14.79 2.94 1.18
CA GLN A 49 -13.62 2.07 1.10
C GLN A 49 -14.10 0.66 0.72
N ILE A 50 -13.38 -0.04 -0.15
CA ILE A 50 -13.58 -1.47 -0.44
C ILE A 50 -13.38 -2.22 0.89
N THR A 51 -14.44 -2.23 1.69
CA THR A 51 -14.51 -2.80 3.01
C THR A 51 -14.99 -4.20 2.77
N LYS A 52 -14.01 -5.12 2.76
CA LYS A 52 -14.22 -6.57 2.76
C LYS A 52 -15.21 -7.02 1.69
N ILE A 53 -14.70 -7.18 0.47
CA ILE A 53 -15.25 -8.22 -0.41
C ILE A 53 -15.17 -9.50 0.42
N LYS A 54 -16.33 -10.08 0.76
CA LYS A 54 -16.43 -11.35 1.46
C LYS A 54 -15.54 -12.35 0.73
N ASP A 55 -14.72 -13.06 1.49
CA ASP A 55 -13.84 -14.11 1.00
C ASP A 55 -14.63 -15.06 0.09
N GLU A 56 -14.25 -15.07 -1.18
CA GLU A 56 -14.12 -16.31 -1.91
C GLU A 56 -12.68 -16.33 -2.42
N ASN A 57 -11.91 -17.30 -1.94
CA ASN A 57 -10.52 -17.59 -2.29
C ASN A 57 -10.36 -18.01 -3.77
N ALA A 58 -10.97 -17.28 -4.70
CA ALA A 58 -10.88 -17.52 -6.13
C ALA A 58 -9.77 -16.63 -6.72
N ASN A 59 -8.55 -17.17 -6.72
CA ASN A 59 -7.46 -16.59 -7.50
C ASN A 59 -7.92 -16.44 -8.96
N THR A 60 -8.10 -15.19 -9.40
CA THR A 60 -8.53 -14.89 -10.77
C THR A 60 -7.33 -14.44 -11.59
N VAL A 61 -7.16 -15.02 -12.79
CA VAL A 61 -6.09 -14.65 -13.71
C VAL A 61 -6.55 -13.49 -14.59
N MET A 62 -5.83 -12.37 -14.51
CA MET A 62 -5.98 -11.24 -15.42
C MET A 62 -4.93 -11.33 -16.52
N ARG A 63 -5.33 -11.18 -17.79
CA ARG A 63 -4.43 -11.03 -18.93
C ARG A 63 -4.35 -9.57 -19.32
N LEU A 64 -3.14 -9.02 -19.39
CA LEU A 64 -2.88 -7.65 -19.77
C LEU A 64 -2.25 -7.65 -21.18
N LEU A 65 -2.91 -7.00 -22.13
CA LEU A 65 -2.33 -6.71 -23.44
C LEU A 65 -1.57 -5.40 -23.34
N ILE A 66 -0.27 -5.45 -23.61
CA ILE A 66 0.62 -4.29 -23.64
C ILE A 66 1.50 -4.33 -24.86
N THR A 67 1.95 -3.16 -25.28
CA THR A 67 2.93 -2.99 -26.35
C THR A 67 4.30 -3.49 -25.93
N LYS A 68 5.18 -3.71 -26.91
CA LYS A 68 6.55 -4.16 -26.66
C LYS A 68 7.36 -3.12 -25.87
N SER A 69 7.18 -1.83 -26.17
CA SER A 69 7.86 -0.75 -25.45
C SER A 69 7.45 -0.67 -23.98
N GLU A 70 6.17 -0.87 -23.66
CA GLU A 70 5.67 -0.95 -22.28
C GLU A 70 6.25 -2.16 -21.55
N PHE A 71 6.34 -3.32 -22.22
CA PHE A 71 6.96 -4.51 -21.64
C PHE A 71 8.46 -4.31 -21.37
N ASP A 72 9.19 -3.69 -22.28
CA ASP A 72 10.62 -3.40 -22.12
C ASP A 72 10.85 -2.42 -20.97
N PHE A 73 10.01 -1.40 -20.83
CA PHE A 73 10.01 -0.49 -19.69
C PHE A 73 9.80 -1.23 -18.37
N LEU A 74 8.73 -2.03 -18.27
CA LEU A 74 8.42 -2.80 -17.07
C LEU A 74 9.51 -3.81 -16.71
N SER A 75 10.17 -4.40 -17.72
CA SER A 75 11.28 -5.34 -17.52
C SER A 75 12.50 -4.65 -16.91
N LYS A 76 12.86 -3.47 -17.42
CA LYS A 76 13.98 -2.67 -16.88
C LYS A 76 13.69 -2.21 -15.45
N GLU A 77 12.50 -1.68 -15.21
CA GLU A 77 12.10 -1.19 -13.88
C GLU A 77 11.99 -2.33 -12.86
N ALA A 78 11.49 -3.50 -13.27
CA ALA A 78 11.44 -4.69 -12.41
C ALA A 78 12.83 -5.00 -11.83
N LEU A 79 13.86 -5.08 -12.67
CA LEU A 79 15.22 -5.39 -12.23
C LEU A 79 15.78 -4.32 -11.28
N LYS A 80 15.58 -3.03 -11.60
CA LYS A 80 16.00 -1.93 -10.73
C LYS A 80 15.34 -1.98 -9.35
N ASN A 81 14.10 -2.44 -9.29
CA ASN A 81 13.29 -2.50 -8.09
C ASN A 81 13.47 -3.80 -7.28
N GLY A 82 14.33 -4.72 -7.75
CA GLY A 82 14.57 -6.02 -7.10
C GLY A 82 13.52 -7.10 -7.43
N PHE A 83 12.73 -6.91 -8.50
CA PHE A 83 11.85 -7.93 -9.05
C PHE A 83 12.53 -8.70 -10.20
N LEU A 84 12.26 -10.00 -10.28
CA LEU A 84 12.78 -10.87 -11.35
C LEU A 84 12.00 -10.78 -12.68
N TYR A 85 10.75 -10.27 -12.66
CA TYR A 85 9.85 -10.35 -13.80
C TYR A 85 9.01 -9.07 -13.94
N ALA A 86 8.81 -8.62 -15.18
CA ALA A 86 7.95 -7.47 -15.53
C ALA A 86 6.52 -7.59 -14.98
N ARG A 87 5.95 -8.81 -14.95
CA ARG A 87 4.62 -9.05 -14.36
C ARG A 87 4.51 -8.66 -12.89
N ARG A 88 5.59 -8.78 -12.12
CA ARG A 88 5.60 -8.41 -10.69
C ARG A 88 5.61 -6.90 -10.52
N GLU A 89 6.37 -6.20 -11.35
CA GLU A 89 6.37 -4.73 -11.41
C GLU A 89 5.00 -4.19 -11.84
N ALA A 90 4.37 -4.80 -12.86
CA ALA A 90 3.02 -4.46 -13.28
C ALA A 90 1.99 -4.67 -12.15
N LYS A 91 2.03 -5.83 -11.48
CA LYS A 91 1.18 -6.13 -10.32
C LYS A 91 1.43 -5.12 -9.19
N PHE A 92 2.68 -4.78 -8.89
CA PHE A 92 3.04 -3.81 -7.85
C PHE A 92 2.43 -2.43 -8.13
N ARG A 93 2.63 -1.90 -9.35
CA ARG A 93 2.09 -0.61 -9.75
C ARG A 93 0.56 -0.60 -9.68
N LEU A 94 -0.09 -1.65 -10.20
CA LEU A 94 -1.55 -1.77 -10.17
C LEU A 94 -2.11 -1.89 -8.74
N LEU A 95 -1.45 -2.64 -7.86
CA LEU A 95 -1.86 -2.69 -6.45
C LEU A 95 -1.69 -1.32 -5.78
N ASN A 96 -0.61 -0.59 -6.07
CA ASN A 96 -0.35 0.73 -5.51
C ASN A 96 -1.27 1.84 -6.02
N THR A 97 -1.95 1.65 -7.15
CA THR A 97 -3.00 2.58 -7.60
C THR A 97 -4.36 2.26 -6.96
N ILE A 98 -4.62 0.99 -6.62
CA ILE A 98 -5.89 0.54 -6.04
C ILE A 98 -5.95 0.82 -4.53
N TYR A 99 -4.85 0.57 -3.81
CA TYR A 99 -4.82 0.64 -2.34
C TYR A 99 -4.28 1.98 -1.84
N LYS A 100 -4.91 2.52 -0.80
CA LYS A 100 -4.47 3.75 -0.11
C LYS A 100 -3.13 3.54 0.60
N ASP A 101 -2.99 2.39 1.25
CA ASP A 101 -1.74 1.97 1.88
C ASP A 101 -0.82 1.39 0.81
N LYS A 102 0.29 2.08 0.56
CA LYS A 102 1.24 1.71 -0.48
C LYS A 102 2.05 0.49 -0.07
N PHE A 103 2.24 -0.41 -1.03
CA PHE A 103 3.15 -1.54 -0.97
C PHE A 103 4.59 -1.08 -1.18
N TYR A 104 5.51 -1.83 -0.58
CA TYR A 104 6.94 -1.55 -0.62
C TYR A 104 7.61 -2.44 -1.66
N LEU A 105 8.64 -1.91 -2.29
CA LEU A 105 9.48 -2.63 -3.23
C LEU A 105 10.31 -3.70 -2.49
N PRO A 106 10.73 -4.78 -3.18
CA PRO A 106 11.63 -5.78 -2.62
C PRO A 106 12.88 -5.19 -1.98
N LEU A 107 13.52 -4.22 -2.64
CA LEU A 107 14.69 -3.52 -2.12
C LEU A 107 14.38 -2.74 -0.83
N GLU A 108 13.29 -1.98 -0.82
CA GLU A 108 12.84 -1.24 0.36
C GLU A 108 12.55 -2.20 1.54
N LEU A 109 11.98 -3.38 1.26
CA LEU A 109 11.76 -4.41 2.27
C LEU A 109 13.05 -5.04 2.79
N GLU A 110 14.10 -5.12 1.97
CA GLU A 110 15.42 -5.56 2.43
C GLU A 110 16.09 -4.52 3.34
N GLU A 111 16.04 -3.25 2.96
CA GLU A 111 16.51 -2.15 3.80
C GLU A 111 15.76 -2.12 5.13
N LEU A 112 14.43 -2.27 5.10
CA LEU A 112 13.62 -2.34 6.31
C LEU A 112 14.03 -3.49 7.23
N ARG A 113 14.41 -4.65 6.67
CA ARG A 113 14.93 -5.78 7.46
C ARG A 113 16.28 -5.46 8.10
N LYS A 114 17.17 -4.73 7.40
CA LYS A 114 18.45 -4.28 7.95
C LYS A 114 18.22 -3.32 9.11
N VAL A 115 17.39 -2.30 8.91
CA VAL A 115 17.01 -1.33 9.94
C VAL A 115 16.42 -2.04 11.17
N LYS A 116 15.51 -3.01 10.97
CA LYS A 116 14.97 -3.81 12.07
C LYS A 116 16.05 -4.55 12.86
N LYS A 117 17.03 -5.14 12.16
CA LYS A 117 18.14 -5.88 12.81
C LYS A 117 19.01 -4.95 13.64
N GLU A 118 19.31 -3.77 13.11
CA GLU A 118 20.10 -2.73 13.82
C GLU A 118 19.35 -2.20 15.04
N LEU A 119 18.06 -1.91 14.90
CA LEU A 119 17.20 -1.46 15.99
C LEU A 119 17.16 -2.48 17.14
N ASN A 120 17.03 -3.77 16.81
CA ASN A 120 17.08 -4.85 17.79
C ASN A 120 18.47 -4.97 18.46
N ALA A 121 19.55 -4.67 17.74
CA ALA A 121 20.89 -4.62 18.33
C ALA A 121 21.03 -3.45 19.31
N ILE A 122 20.51 -2.27 18.95
CA ILE A 122 20.47 -1.09 19.84
C ILE A 122 19.69 -1.41 21.12
N GLY A 123 18.50 -2.01 21.00
CA GLY A 123 17.70 -2.41 22.17
C GLY A 123 18.45 -3.36 23.12
N ARG A 124 19.16 -4.36 22.57
CA ARG A 124 20.00 -5.27 23.38
C ARG A 124 21.17 -4.56 24.06
N ASN A 125 21.83 -3.64 23.36
CA ASN A 125 22.94 -2.87 23.91
C ASN A 125 22.48 -1.95 25.04
N LEU A 126 21.35 -1.27 24.88
CA LEU A 126 20.74 -0.45 25.93
C LEU A 126 20.39 -1.30 27.15
N ASN A 127 19.75 -2.46 26.96
CA ASN A 127 19.44 -3.39 28.05
C ASN A 127 20.70 -3.85 28.81
N ALA A 128 21.80 -4.13 28.11
CA ALA A 128 23.07 -4.47 28.73
C ALA A 128 23.66 -3.31 29.55
N GLN A 129 23.55 -2.07 29.07
CA GLN A 129 23.97 -0.88 29.82
C GLN A 129 23.14 -0.70 31.10
N VAL A 130 21.82 -0.93 31.03
CA VAL A 130 20.92 -0.90 32.21
C VAL A 130 21.43 -1.86 33.28
N LYS A 131 21.62 -3.13 32.92
CA LYS A 131 22.09 -4.17 33.85
C LYS A 131 23.45 -3.83 34.45
N THR A 132 24.34 -3.26 33.64
CA THR A 132 25.68 -2.84 34.11
C THR A 132 25.58 -1.73 35.15
N LEU A 133 24.71 -0.73 34.92
CA LEU A 133 24.50 0.38 35.84
C LEU A 133 23.78 -0.04 37.11
N GLN A 134 22.82 -0.96 37.02
CA GLN A 134 22.17 -1.59 38.18
C GLN A 134 23.17 -2.35 39.05
N ASN A 135 24.12 -3.07 38.44
CA ASN A 135 25.16 -3.78 39.18
C ASN A 135 26.19 -2.83 39.83
N ARG A 136 26.39 -1.64 39.27
CA ARG A 136 27.30 -0.60 39.80
C ARG A 136 26.61 0.43 40.70
N LYS A 137 25.32 0.22 41.02
CA LYS A 137 24.48 1.15 41.79
C LYS A 137 25.07 1.53 43.16
N ALA A 138 25.89 0.66 43.75
CA ALA A 138 26.60 0.92 45.01
C ALA A 138 27.77 1.92 44.88
N GLU A 139 28.33 2.12 43.69
CA GLU A 139 29.51 2.98 43.46
C GLU A 139 29.15 4.38 42.95
N ILE A 140 27.96 4.57 42.37
CA ILE A 140 27.56 5.81 41.72
C ILE A 140 26.65 6.63 42.66
N LYS A 141 27.25 7.40 43.57
CA LYS A 141 26.56 8.12 44.67
C LYS A 141 25.53 9.18 44.26
N ASN A 142 25.38 9.53 42.98
CA ASN A 142 24.47 10.61 42.52
C ASN A 142 23.63 10.23 41.28
N PHE A 143 23.48 8.95 40.97
CA PHE A 143 22.69 8.52 39.80
C PHE A 143 21.26 8.18 40.23
N ASP A 144 20.29 8.94 39.72
CA ASP A 144 18.86 8.66 39.89
C ASP A 144 18.48 7.46 39.02
N VAL A 145 18.77 6.27 39.55
CA VAL A 145 18.64 4.99 38.84
C VAL A 145 17.19 4.74 38.45
N GLU A 146 16.22 5.20 39.23
CA GLU A 146 14.79 5.03 38.92
C GLU A 146 14.38 5.83 37.67
N LYS A 147 14.80 7.09 37.54
CA LYS A 147 14.54 7.87 36.32
C LYS A 147 15.24 7.28 35.09
N TYR A 148 16.44 6.73 35.27
CA TYR A 148 17.19 6.13 34.20
C TYR A 148 16.57 4.78 33.74
N ASP A 149 16.14 3.94 34.68
CA ASP A 149 15.41 2.70 34.40
C ASP A 149 14.09 2.99 33.65
N LEU A 150 13.32 4.00 34.09
CA LEU A 150 12.11 4.47 33.40
C LEU A 150 12.38 4.98 31.97
N PHE A 151 13.48 5.72 31.77
CA PHE A 151 13.87 6.21 30.45
C PHE A 151 14.20 5.06 29.50
N LEU A 152 14.93 4.06 29.98
CA LEU A 152 15.34 2.90 29.19
C LEU A 152 14.18 1.95 28.91
N GLU A 153 13.29 1.74 29.87
CA GLU A 153 12.06 0.98 29.65
C GLU A 153 11.20 1.65 28.57
N ASN A 154 11.08 2.98 28.61
CA ASN A 154 10.39 3.75 27.57
C ASN A 154 11.06 3.64 26.20
N ILE A 155 12.39 3.66 26.13
CA ILE A 155 13.11 3.46 24.86
C ILE A 155 12.91 2.03 24.36
N SER A 156 13.04 1.03 25.23
CA SER A 156 12.84 -0.38 24.88
C SER A 156 11.44 -0.60 24.33
N LYS A 157 10.40 -0.10 25.01
CA LYS A 157 9.00 -0.20 24.54
C LYS A 157 8.80 0.47 23.18
N LYS A 158 9.40 1.64 22.94
CA LYS A 158 9.32 2.31 21.62
C LYS A 158 10.04 1.50 20.53
N ILE A 159 11.19 0.93 20.83
CA ILE A 159 11.95 0.05 19.92
C ILE A 159 11.13 -1.20 19.59
N ASP A 160 10.50 -1.83 20.59
CA ASP A 160 9.68 -3.02 20.40
C ASP A 160 8.43 -2.72 19.57
N ASN A 161 7.76 -1.59 19.82
CA ASN A 161 6.61 -1.14 19.03
C ASN A 161 7.00 -0.91 17.56
N LEU A 162 8.09 -0.19 17.30
CA LEU A 162 8.61 0.03 15.95
C LEU A 162 8.98 -1.29 15.25
N SER A 163 9.60 -2.23 16.00
CA SER A 163 9.94 -3.56 15.48
C SER A 163 8.70 -4.38 15.10
N GLY A 164 7.61 -4.21 15.86
CA GLY A 164 6.30 -4.79 15.59
C GLY A 164 5.62 -4.19 14.35
N GLU A 165 5.64 -2.87 14.20
CA GLU A 165 5.14 -2.18 13.01
C GLU A 165 5.86 -2.65 11.75
N PHE A 166 7.19 -2.79 11.79
CA PHE A 166 7.95 -3.34 10.67
C PHE A 166 7.57 -4.79 10.35
N ALA A 167 7.31 -5.62 11.37
CA ALA A 167 6.85 -6.99 11.15
C ALA A 167 5.49 -7.03 10.42
N ASN A 168 4.57 -6.16 10.83
CA ASN A 168 3.25 -6.02 10.22
C ASN A 168 3.36 -5.60 8.75
N ILE A 169 4.14 -4.55 8.44
CA ILE A 169 4.38 -4.07 7.07
C ILE A 169 4.95 -5.19 6.17
N ILE A 170 5.94 -5.94 6.66
CA ILE A 170 6.54 -7.04 5.90
C ILE A 170 5.52 -8.17 5.66
N SER A 171 4.70 -8.49 6.66
CA SER A 171 3.69 -9.56 6.54
C SER A 171 2.58 -9.21 5.55
N GLN A 172 2.12 -7.95 5.55
CA GLN A 172 1.10 -7.46 4.63
C GLN A 172 1.59 -7.46 3.17
N ASN A 173 2.85 -7.07 2.94
CA ASN A 173 3.46 -7.18 1.62
C ASN A 173 3.54 -8.65 1.14
N LYS A 174 3.98 -9.57 2.00
CA LYS A 174 4.11 -10.99 1.61
C LYS A 174 2.80 -11.65 1.19
N ARG A 175 1.71 -11.40 1.93
CA ARG A 175 0.40 -12.05 1.65
C ARG A 175 -0.19 -11.73 0.28
N ARG A 176 0.21 -10.61 -0.36
CA ARG A 176 -0.38 -10.16 -1.63
C ARG A 176 0.53 -10.33 -2.85
N PHE A 177 1.84 -10.59 -2.64
CA PHE A 177 2.79 -10.92 -3.69
C PHE A 177 3.10 -12.42 -3.85
N GLN A 178 2.53 -13.28 -2.98
CA GLN A 178 2.35 -14.71 -3.27
C GLN A 178 1.36 -14.89 -4.44
#